data_AF-A0A3M1LN44-F1
#
_entry.id   AF-A0A3M1LN44-F1
#
_cell.length_a   1.000
_cell.length_b   1.000
_cell.length_c   1.000
_cell.angle_alpha   90.00
_cell.angle_beta   90.00
_cell.angle_gamma   90.00
#
_symmetry.space_group_name_H-M   'P 1'
#
loop_
_entity.id
_entity.type
_entity.pdbx_description
1 polymer ?
#
loop_
_entity_poly.entity_id
_entity_poly.type
_entity_poly.pdbx_seq_one_letter_code
_entity_poly.pdbx_strand_id
1 'polypeptide(L)'
;MWHRQDEDPEKPWRLLVEERIREAQEAGLFDNLPGAGRPIRWEDESMVEPDWRLAFRLLRQHGFAPDWIEMDKAIRRGIEQARQSLRRSWRWRQERLPNVPPEERVLVEAEWHRALAAFARTIEELNAQIETFNLKVPIARLQRPRLRLEEELARLEAEDADDITASP
;
A
#
# COMPACT_ATOMS: atom_id res chain seq x y z
N MET A 1 -2.33 40.34 0.01
CA MET A 1 -1.09 39.80 0.61
C MET A 1 -1.51 38.92 1.77
N TRP A 2 -1.80 37.65 1.50
CA TRP A 2 -2.29 36.71 2.51
C TRP A 2 -1.13 35.80 2.95
N HIS A 3 -0.49 36.12 4.07
CA HIS A 3 0.37 35.17 4.77
C HIS A 3 -0.51 34.45 5.79
N ARG A 4 -1.24 33.42 5.35
CA ARG A 4 -1.75 32.40 6.26
C ARG A 4 -0.57 31.48 6.56
N GLN A 5 0.08 31.70 7.69
CA GLN A 5 0.96 30.67 8.24
C GLN A 5 0.04 29.54 8.68
N ASP A 6 0.05 28.45 7.92
CA ASP A 6 -0.39 27.16 8.41
C ASP A 6 0.58 26.79 9.54
N GLU A 7 0.26 27.18 10.78
CA GLU A 7 0.96 26.67 11.95
C GLU A 7 0.67 25.17 12.03
N ASP A 8 1.65 24.38 11.60
CA ASP A 8 1.64 22.91 11.70
C ASP A 8 1.24 22.52 13.14
N PRO A 9 0.06 21.89 13.34
CA PRO A 9 -0.44 21.54 14.68
C PRO A 9 0.45 20.51 15.40
N GLU A 10 1.38 19.87 14.69
CA GLU A 10 2.37 18.96 15.25
C GLU A 10 3.63 19.68 15.77
N LYS A 11 3.84 20.94 15.38
CA LYS A 11 5.03 21.74 15.71
C LYS A 11 5.28 21.86 17.23
N PRO A 12 4.25 22.04 18.09
CA PRO A 12 4.44 22.06 19.55
C PRO A 12 4.93 20.71 20.11
N TRP A 13 4.44 19.59 19.56
CA TRP A 13 4.82 18.25 19.99
C TRP A 13 6.24 17.89 19.54
N ARG A 14 6.63 18.27 18.32
CA ARG A 14 8.01 18.07 17.85
C ARG A 14 9.01 18.80 18.74
N LEU A 15 8.75 20.06 19.08
CA LEU A 15 9.62 20.85 19.96
C LEU A 15 9.75 20.23 21.35
N LEU A 16 8.64 19.75 21.93
CA LEU A 16 8.64 19.06 23.22
C LEU A 16 9.44 17.75 23.17
N VAL A 17 9.28 16.96 22.11
CA VAL A 17 10.01 15.69 21.93
C VAL A 17 11.50 15.96 21.74
N GLU A 18 11.88 16.96 20.94
CA GLU A 18 13.27 17.36 20.73
C GLU A 18 13.94 17.80 22.03
N GLU A 19 13.25 18.64 22.82
CA GLU A 19 13.75 19.07 24.13
C GLU A 19 13.96 17.88 25.07
N ARG A 20 13.02 16.92 25.09
CA ARG A 20 13.12 15.72 25.93
C ARG A 20 14.25 14.78 25.50
N ILE A 21 14.47 14.62 24.19
CA ILE A 21 15.57 13.81 23.65
C ILE A 21 16.90 14.46 24.03
N ARG A 22 17.01 15.79 23.89
CA ARG A 22 18.22 16.55 24.25
C ARG A 22 18.53 16.42 25.75
N GLU A 23 17.55 16.60 26.63
CA GLU A 23 17.70 16.37 28.07
C GLU A 23 18.19 14.95 28.38
N ALA A 24 17.64 13.93 27.70
CA ALA A 24 18.05 12.54 27.87
C ALA A 24 19.48 12.26 27.38
N GLN A 25 19.93 12.94 26.31
CA GLN A 25 21.31 12.90 25.84
C GLN A 25 22.27 13.58 26.83
N GLU A 26 21.92 14.78 27.30
CA GLU A 26 22.72 15.51 28.31
C GLU A 26 22.82 14.73 29.63
N ALA A 27 21.77 14.01 30.00
CA ALA A 27 21.74 13.12 31.17
C ALA A 27 22.46 11.77 30.96
N GLY A 28 23.03 11.51 29.78
CA GLY A 28 23.75 10.28 29.47
C GLY A 28 22.88 9.02 29.43
N LEU A 29 21.56 9.15 29.28
CA LEU A 29 20.63 8.00 29.29
C LEU A 29 20.83 7.07 28.07
N PHE A 30 21.53 7.54 27.03
CA PHE A 30 21.87 6.74 25.85
C PHE A 30 23.27 6.12 25.89
N ASP A 31 24.11 6.47 26.88
CA ASP A 31 25.54 6.09 26.90
C ASP A 31 25.79 4.61 27.21
N ASN A 32 24.80 3.93 27.81
CA ASN A 32 24.92 2.52 28.19
C ASN A 32 23.68 1.70 27.82
N LEU A 33 23.12 1.95 26.63
CA LEU A 33 21.99 1.16 26.15
C LEU A 33 22.39 -0.32 25.99
N PRO A 34 21.48 -1.26 26.33
CA PRO A 34 21.68 -2.67 26.05
C PRO A 34 21.97 -2.88 24.56
N GLY A 35 23.17 -3.35 24.24
CA GLY A 35 23.58 -3.60 22.86
C GLY A 35 24.28 -2.43 22.14
N ALA A 36 24.51 -1.30 22.82
CA ALA A 36 25.31 -0.19 22.28
C ALA A 36 26.71 -0.68 21.83
N GLY A 37 27.12 -0.29 20.63
CA GLY A 37 28.42 -0.66 20.04
C GLY A 37 28.54 -2.13 19.62
N ARG A 38 27.51 -2.97 19.83
CA ARG A 38 27.50 -4.37 19.36
C ARG A 38 26.89 -4.44 17.95
N PRO A 39 27.35 -5.37 17.10
CA PRO A 39 26.67 -5.63 15.83
C PRO A 39 25.20 -5.91 16.06
N ILE A 40 24.33 -5.30 15.25
CA ILE A 40 22.89 -5.56 15.28
C ILE A 40 22.68 -7.05 15.05
N ARG A 41 22.00 -7.72 15.99
CA ARG A 41 21.66 -9.12 15.86
C ARG A 41 20.44 -9.25 14.96
N TRP A 42 20.67 -9.50 13.68
CA TRP A 42 19.62 -9.65 12.68
C TRP A 42 18.80 -10.95 12.79
N GLU A 43 19.10 -11.80 13.76
CA GLU A 43 18.52 -13.13 14.00
C GLU A 43 17.34 -13.08 14.98
N ASP A 44 16.66 -11.93 15.09
CA ASP A 44 15.46 -11.84 15.90
C ASP A 44 14.29 -12.57 15.21
N GLU A 45 14.12 -13.84 15.60
CA GLU A 45 13.07 -14.73 15.14
C GLU A 45 11.84 -14.72 16.07
N SER A 46 11.75 -13.76 17.00
CA SER A 46 10.61 -13.64 17.91
C SER A 46 9.29 -13.47 17.18
N MET A 47 9.31 -12.81 16.01
CA MET A 47 8.15 -12.59 15.14
C MET A 47 7.85 -13.75 14.18
N VAL A 48 8.68 -14.81 14.21
CA VAL A 48 8.52 -16.01 13.40
C VAL A 48 8.02 -17.14 14.30
N GLU A 49 6.93 -17.79 13.89
CA GLU A 49 6.41 -18.97 14.57
C GLU A 49 7.47 -20.08 14.64
N PRO A 50 7.60 -20.80 15.76
CA PRO A 50 8.68 -21.76 16.00
C PRO A 50 8.89 -22.77 14.86
N ASP A 51 7.81 -23.27 14.26
CA ASP A 51 7.83 -24.29 13.22
C ASP A 51 8.43 -23.77 11.89
N TRP A 52 8.38 -22.46 11.66
CA TRP A 52 8.86 -21.82 10.43
C TRP A 52 10.27 -21.25 10.53
N ARG A 53 10.81 -21.13 11.75
CA ARG A 53 12.17 -20.62 12.01
C ARG A 53 13.23 -21.41 11.26
N LEU A 54 13.09 -22.74 11.19
CA LEU A 54 14.04 -23.58 10.50
C LEU A 54 14.02 -23.35 8.99
N ALA A 55 12.83 -23.31 8.38
CA ALA A 55 12.67 -23.08 6.95
C ALA A 55 13.21 -21.71 6.52
N PHE A 56 12.90 -20.65 7.26
CA PHE A 56 13.41 -19.31 6.94
C PHE A 56 14.91 -19.15 7.19
N ARG A 57 15.47 -19.79 8.23
CA ARG A 57 16.92 -19.82 8.43
C ARG A 57 17.65 -20.50 7.29
N LEU A 58 17.17 -21.65 6.83
CA LEU A 58 17.78 -22.39 5.72
C LEU A 58 17.77 -21.56 4.43
N LEU A 59 16.63 -20.96 4.07
CA LEU A 59 16.53 -20.10 2.89
C LEU A 59 17.47 -18.90 2.99
N ARG A 60 17.48 -18.21 4.13
CA ARG A 60 18.35 -17.06 4.40
C ARG A 60 19.84 -17.42 4.34
N GLN A 61 20.25 -18.56 4.89
CA GLN A 61 21.64 -19.04 4.89
C GLN A 61 22.17 -19.29 3.47
N HIS A 62 21.30 -19.68 2.54
CA HIS A 62 21.65 -19.88 1.14
C HIS A 62 21.41 -18.64 0.26
N GLY A 63 21.02 -17.50 0.84
CA GLY A 63 20.77 -16.26 0.11
C GLY A 63 19.45 -16.24 -0.66
N PHE A 64 18.54 -17.17 -0.39
CA PHE A 64 17.24 -17.27 -1.08
C PHE A 64 16.11 -16.68 -0.23
N ALA A 65 15.22 -15.97 -0.90
CA ALA A 65 13.90 -15.64 -0.37
C ALA A 65 12.94 -16.81 -0.65
N PRO A 66 11.97 -17.10 0.23
CA PRO A 66 10.85 -17.97 -0.11
C PRO A 66 10.18 -17.55 -1.43
N ASP A 67 9.75 -18.52 -2.23
CA ASP A 67 9.13 -18.30 -3.55
C ASP A 67 7.90 -17.38 -3.50
N TRP A 68 7.14 -17.45 -2.40
CA TRP A 68 5.97 -16.60 -2.17
C TRP A 68 6.31 -15.11 -2.04
N ILE A 69 7.56 -14.71 -1.73
CA ILE A 69 7.95 -13.29 -1.68
C ILE A 69 7.86 -12.65 -3.07
N GLU A 70 8.36 -13.31 -4.10
CA GLU A 70 8.28 -12.80 -5.48
C GLU A 70 6.84 -12.81 -5.99
N MET A 71 6.06 -13.82 -5.59
CA MET A 71 4.63 -13.86 -5.91
C MET A 71 3.85 -12.72 -5.24
N ASP A 72 4.16 -12.36 -3.99
CA ASP A 72 3.58 -11.19 -3.32
C ASP A 72 3.90 -9.89 -4.08
N LYS A 73 5.16 -9.71 -4.50
CA LYS A 73 5.56 -8.55 -5.31
C LYS A 73 4.84 -8.51 -6.65
N ALA A 74 4.64 -9.65 -7.30
CA ALA A 74 3.91 -9.75 -8.56
C ALA A 74 2.43 -9.37 -8.37
N ILE A 75 1.77 -9.93 -7.35
CA ILE A 75 0.37 -9.60 -7.01
C ILE A 75 0.23 -8.11 -6.72
N ARG A 76 1.08 -7.54 -5.83
CA ARG A 76 1.02 -6.11 -5.50
C ARG A 76 1.19 -5.21 -6.72
N ARG A 77 2.14 -5.53 -7.60
CA ARG A 77 2.34 -4.78 -8.85
C ARG A 77 1.14 -4.89 -9.78
N GLY A 78 0.57 -6.09 -9.93
CA GLY A 78 -0.60 -6.31 -10.78
C GLY A 78 -1.84 -5.56 -10.27
N ILE A 79 -2.06 -5.55 -8.96
CA ILE A 79 -3.13 -4.76 -8.32
C ILE A 79 -2.96 -3.27 -8.62
N GLU A 80 -1.76 -2.74 -8.42
CA GLU A 80 -1.49 -1.33 -8.66
C GLU A 80 -1.68 -0.95 -10.14
N GLN A 81 -1.19 -1.78 -11.07
CA GLN A 81 -1.38 -1.57 -12.50
C GLN A 81 -2.86 -1.59 -12.90
N ALA A 82 -3.62 -2.54 -12.36
CA ALA A 82 -5.06 -2.65 -12.62
C ALA A 82 -5.80 -1.40 -12.13
N ARG A 83 -5.49 -0.94 -10.91
CA ARG A 83 -6.05 0.30 -10.34
C ARG A 83 -5.68 1.54 -11.15
N GLN A 84 -4.43 1.68 -11.57
CA GLN A 84 -3.99 2.79 -12.42
C GLN A 84 -4.72 2.81 -13.77
N SER A 85 -4.95 1.64 -14.38
CA SER A 85 -5.72 1.54 -15.62
C SER A 85 -7.17 1.98 -15.43
N LEU A 86 -7.80 1.55 -14.33
CA LEU A 86 -9.16 1.94 -13.97
C LEU A 86 -9.27 3.45 -13.73
N ARG A 87 -8.37 4.01 -12.90
CA ARG A 87 -8.31 5.46 -12.60
C ARG A 87 -8.16 6.31 -13.87
N ARG A 88 -7.29 5.91 -14.80
CA ARG A 88 -7.12 6.63 -16.07
C ARG A 88 -8.41 6.63 -16.90
N SER A 89 -9.08 5.48 -16.98
CA SER A 89 -10.34 5.35 -17.72
C SER A 89 -11.47 6.15 -17.07
N TRP A 90 -11.49 6.19 -15.73
CA TRP A 90 -12.42 6.98 -14.95
C TRP A 90 -12.22 8.49 -15.15
N ARG A 91 -11.00 8.99 -15.01
CA ARG A 91 -10.67 10.42 -15.25
C ARG A 91 -11.01 10.83 -16.67
N TRP A 92 -10.66 10.00 -17.66
CA TRP A 92 -11.05 10.23 -19.04
C TRP A 92 -12.57 10.34 -19.21
N ARG A 93 -13.36 9.45 -18.57
CA ARG A 93 -14.83 9.54 -18.58
C ARG A 93 -15.30 10.85 -17.96
N GLN A 94 -14.80 11.23 -16.78
CA GLN A 94 -15.20 12.44 -16.06
C GLN A 94 -14.91 13.71 -16.87
N GLU A 95 -13.76 13.80 -17.51
CA GLU A 95 -13.39 14.91 -18.38
C GLU A 95 -14.23 14.92 -19.67
N ARG A 96 -14.53 13.75 -20.24
CA ARG A 96 -15.15 13.67 -21.56
C ARG A 96 -16.67 13.82 -21.53
N LEU A 97 -17.35 13.22 -20.55
CA LEU A 97 -18.80 13.16 -20.46
C LEU A 97 -19.52 14.54 -20.48
N PRO A 98 -19.05 15.60 -19.78
CA PRO A 98 -19.67 16.92 -19.86
C PRO A 98 -19.35 17.66 -21.17
N ASN A 99 -18.28 17.28 -21.86
CA ASN A 99 -17.74 17.97 -23.03
C ASN A 99 -18.18 17.36 -24.38
N VAL A 100 -19.05 16.35 -24.36
CA VAL A 100 -19.57 15.71 -25.58
C VAL A 100 -21.07 15.90 -25.76
N PRO A 101 -21.54 15.98 -27.04
CA PRO A 101 -22.97 15.98 -27.35
C PRO A 101 -23.69 14.75 -26.76
N PRO A 102 -25.00 14.85 -26.43
CA PRO A 102 -25.77 13.76 -25.83
C PRO A 102 -25.71 12.43 -26.60
N GLU A 103 -25.70 12.47 -27.92
CA GLU A 103 -25.60 11.32 -28.81
C GLU A 103 -24.27 10.56 -28.67
N GLU A 104 -23.17 11.26 -28.37
CA GLU A 104 -21.85 10.66 -28.19
C GLU A 104 -21.60 10.17 -26.76
N ARG A 105 -22.44 10.56 -25.79
CA ARG A 105 -22.32 10.07 -24.39
C ARG A 105 -22.45 8.56 -24.30
N VAL A 106 -23.24 7.95 -25.17
CA VAL A 106 -23.40 6.49 -25.24
C VAL A 106 -22.06 5.81 -25.54
N LEU A 107 -21.24 6.41 -26.41
CA LEU A 107 -19.91 5.86 -26.76
C LEU A 107 -18.94 6.00 -25.58
N VAL A 108 -18.95 7.14 -24.89
CA VAL A 108 -18.12 7.36 -23.69
C VAL A 108 -18.46 6.35 -22.59
N GLU A 109 -19.75 6.14 -22.32
CA GLU A 109 -20.20 5.13 -21.37
C GLU A 109 -19.86 3.71 -21.83
N ALA A 110 -19.95 3.40 -23.13
CA ALA A 110 -19.57 2.09 -23.66
C ALA A 110 -18.07 1.79 -23.51
N GLU A 111 -17.19 2.80 -23.65
CA GLU A 111 -15.75 2.67 -23.36
C GLU A 111 -15.51 2.46 -21.86
N TRP A 112 -16.23 3.17 -21.00
CA TRP A 112 -16.16 2.96 -19.55
C TRP A 112 -16.57 1.55 -19.14
N HIS A 113 -17.69 1.04 -19.65
CA HIS A 113 -18.12 -0.33 -19.40
C HIS A 113 -17.11 -1.37 -19.90
N ARG A 114 -16.41 -1.10 -21.01
CA ARG A 114 -15.32 -1.96 -21.49
C ARG A 114 -14.13 -1.94 -20.54
N ALA A 115 -13.75 -0.78 -20.02
CA ALA A 115 -12.70 -0.66 -19.00
C ALA A 115 -13.07 -1.41 -17.72
N LEU A 116 -14.32 -1.30 -17.26
CA LEU A 116 -14.83 -2.05 -16.10
C LEU A 116 -14.78 -3.56 -16.35
N ALA A 117 -15.24 -4.02 -17.50
CA ALA A 117 -15.19 -5.44 -17.85
C ALA A 117 -13.76 -5.98 -17.93
N ALA A 118 -12.82 -5.19 -18.45
CA ALA A 118 -11.40 -5.54 -18.47
C ALA A 118 -10.83 -5.62 -17.04
N PHE A 119 -11.14 -4.64 -16.19
CA PHE A 119 -10.70 -4.62 -14.79
C PHE A 119 -11.27 -5.80 -13.99
N ALA A 120 -12.54 -6.17 -14.21
CA ALA A 120 -13.15 -7.33 -13.57
C ALA A 120 -12.41 -8.64 -13.91
N ARG A 121 -12.03 -8.84 -15.17
CA ARG A 121 -11.21 -10.01 -15.58
C ARG A 121 -9.84 -10.01 -14.90
N THR A 122 -9.18 -8.86 -14.84
CA THR A 122 -7.90 -8.74 -14.15
C THR A 122 -8.03 -9.05 -12.65
N ILE A 123 -9.13 -8.65 -12.00
CA ILE A 123 -9.43 -9.01 -10.61
C ILE A 123 -9.57 -10.53 -10.46
N GLU A 124 -10.24 -11.23 -11.38
CA GLU A 124 -10.37 -12.69 -11.34
C GLU A 124 -9.00 -13.37 -11.44
N GLU A 125 -8.15 -12.93 -12.36
CA GLU A 125 -6.78 -13.44 -12.50
C GLU A 125 -5.92 -13.20 -11.25
N LEU A 126 -5.98 -11.99 -10.70
CA LEU A 126 -5.27 -11.64 -9.46
C LEU A 126 -5.80 -12.43 -8.26
N ASN A 127 -7.10 -12.68 -8.19
CA ASN A 127 -7.70 -13.48 -7.13
C ASN A 127 -7.25 -14.94 -7.19
N ALA A 128 -7.10 -15.53 -8.38
CA ALA A 128 -6.52 -16.87 -8.52
C ALA A 128 -5.06 -16.93 -8.04
N GLN A 129 -4.28 -15.88 -8.31
CA GLN A 129 -2.91 -15.76 -7.78
C GLN A 129 -2.89 -15.58 -6.26
N ILE A 130 -3.80 -14.78 -5.71
CA ILE A 130 -3.98 -14.58 -4.27
C ILE A 130 -4.37 -15.89 -3.59
N GLU A 131 -5.26 -16.69 -4.17
CA GLU A 131 -5.63 -18.01 -3.64
C GLU A 131 -4.41 -18.94 -3.61
N THR A 132 -3.67 -19.01 -4.71
CA THR A 132 -2.41 -19.78 -4.79
C THR A 132 -1.39 -19.29 -3.76
N PHE A 133 -1.27 -17.97 -3.58
CA PHE A 133 -0.42 -17.35 -2.57
C PHE A 133 -0.83 -17.72 -1.16
N ASN A 134 -2.11 -17.61 -0.83
CA ASN A 134 -2.63 -17.91 0.50
C ASN A 134 -2.45 -19.39 0.88
N LEU A 135 -2.50 -20.30 -0.10
CA LEU A 135 -2.19 -21.72 0.10
C LEU A 135 -0.70 -21.97 0.37
N LYS A 136 0.20 -21.18 -0.25
CA LYS A 136 1.65 -21.30 -0.04
C LYS A 136 2.14 -20.61 1.23
N VAL A 137 1.43 -19.57 1.67
CA VAL A 137 1.84 -18.72 2.78
C VAL A 137 1.43 -19.38 4.09
N PRO A 138 2.40 -19.79 4.91
CA PRO A 138 2.09 -20.58 6.09
C PRO A 138 1.58 -19.76 7.28
N ILE A 139 1.77 -18.44 7.25
CA ILE A 139 1.40 -17.53 8.33
C ILE A 139 0.15 -16.76 7.90
N ALA A 140 -0.98 -17.00 8.56
CA ALA A 140 -2.27 -16.42 8.21
C ALA A 140 -2.22 -14.88 8.08
N ARG A 141 -1.46 -14.19 8.94
CA ARG A 141 -1.31 -12.71 8.89
C ARG A 141 -0.63 -12.18 7.62
N LEU A 142 0.10 -13.03 6.88
CA LEU A 142 0.77 -12.68 5.64
C LEU A 142 -0.07 -12.96 4.40
N GLN A 143 -1.23 -13.63 4.56
CA GLN A 143 -2.18 -13.87 3.48
C GLN A 143 -2.78 -12.55 2.97
N ARG A 144 -3.25 -12.58 1.72
CA ARG A 144 -3.88 -11.44 1.06
C ARG A 144 -5.40 -11.62 1.00
N PRO A 145 -6.18 -10.57 1.28
CA PRO A 145 -7.62 -10.62 1.06
C PRO A 145 -7.91 -10.73 -0.43
N ARG A 146 -9.03 -11.39 -0.76
CA ARG A 146 -9.58 -11.41 -2.11
C ARG A 146 -10.05 -10.00 -2.49
N LEU A 147 -9.83 -9.60 -3.73
CA LEU A 147 -10.31 -8.34 -4.29
C LEU A 147 -11.77 -8.48 -4.73
N ARG A 148 -12.58 -7.46 -4.41
CA ARG A 148 -13.97 -7.32 -4.87
C ARG A 148 -14.11 -6.08 -5.73
N LEU A 149 -14.85 -6.19 -6.82
CA LEU A 149 -15.02 -5.09 -7.77
C LEU A 149 -15.69 -3.89 -7.09
N GLU A 150 -16.71 -4.14 -6.28
CA GLU A 150 -17.51 -3.13 -5.59
C GLU A 150 -16.67 -2.30 -4.62
N GLU A 151 -15.77 -2.96 -3.88
CA GLU A 151 -14.86 -2.29 -2.93
C GLU A 151 -13.83 -1.42 -3.67
N GLU A 152 -13.35 -1.86 -4.83
CA GLU A 152 -12.40 -1.10 -5.65
C GLU A 152 -13.07 0.11 -6.34
N LEU A 153 -14.35 0.00 -6.71
CA LEU A 153 -15.12 1.14 -7.22
C LEU A 153 -15.43 2.16 -6.11
N ALA A 154 -15.85 1.70 -4.93
CA ALA A 154 -16.07 2.59 -3.78
C ALA A 154 -14.78 3.33 -3.38
N ARG A 155 -13.63 2.64 -3.45
CA ARG A 155 -12.31 3.27 -3.24
C ARG A 155 -12.03 4.35 -4.28
N LEU A 156 -12.29 4.06 -5.56
CA LEU A 156 -12.07 5.02 -6.65
C LEU A 156 -12.93 6.28 -6.48
N GLU A 157 -14.21 6.11 -6.11
CA GLU A 157 -15.11 7.24 -5.85
C GLU A 157 -14.68 8.08 -4.64
N ALA A 158 -14.17 7.44 -3.58
CA ALA A 158 -13.64 8.13 -2.41
C ALA A 158 -12.36 8.92 -2.75
N GLU A 159 -11.45 8.34 -3.53
CA GLU A 159 -10.22 9.03 -3.98
C GLU A 159 -10.55 10.26 -4.84
N ASP A 160 -11.57 10.20 -5.70
CA ASP A 160 -12.03 11.34 -6.49
C ASP A 160 -12.64 12.44 -5.60
N ALA A 161 -13.39 12.07 -4.56
CA ALA A 161 -13.96 13.02 -3.61
C ALA A 161 -12.86 13.75 -2.81
N ASP A 162 -11.82 13.03 -2.41
CA ASP A 162 -10.66 13.60 -1.71
C ASP A 162 -9.86 14.55 -2.64
N ASP A 163 -9.62 14.18 -3.90
CA ASP A 163 -8.93 15.03 -4.91
C ASP A 163 -9.70 16.35 -5.15
N ILE A 164 -11.04 16.34 -5.12
CA ILE A 164 -11.87 17.56 -5.25
C ILE A 164 -11.74 18.47 -4.02
N THR A 165 -11.65 17.89 -2.81
CA THR A 165 -11.48 18.68 -1.58
C THR A 165 -10.06 19.20 -1.35
N ALA A 166 -9.06 18.58 -1.98
CA ALA A 166 -7.65 18.97 -1.90
C ALA A 166 -7.23 20.07 -2.89
N SER A 167 -8.12 20.51 -3.79
CA SER A 167 -7.85 21.56 -4.77
C SER A 167 -8.37 22.93 -4.25
N PRO A 168 -7.50 23.93 -3.99
CA PRO A 168 -7.84 25.20 -3.33
C PRO A 168 -8.58 26.21 -4.21
#